data_AF-A0A2G2Z0L8-F1
#
_entry.id   AF-A0A2G2Z0L8-F1
#
_cell.length_a   1.000
_cell.length_b   1.000
_cell.length_c   1.000
_cell.angle_alpha   90.00
_cell.angle_beta   90.00
_cell.angle_gamma   90.00
#
_symmetry.space_group_name_H-M   'P 1'
#
loop_
_entity.id
_entity.type
_entity.pdbx_description
1 polymer ?
#
loop_
_entity_poly.entity_id
_entity_poly.type
_entity_poly.pdbx_seq_one_letter_code
_entity_poly.pdbx_strand_id
1 'polypeptide(L)'
;MFNLRAISIDVNDETAWVQAGATLGELYYNIWMRSEVLGFSAGICPTVGVGGHVSGGGYGNMLRKFGLTIDNVLDARLVDINGRILDRKSMGERCILGN
;
A
#
# COMPACT_ATOMS: atom_id res chain seq x y z
N MET A 1 1.05 5.36 -13.76
CA MET A 1 0.59 3.97 -13.98
C MET A 1 -0.94 3.88 -13.89
N PHE A 2 -1.68 4.71 -14.64
CA PHE A 2 -3.13 4.88 -14.41
C PHE A 2 -4.00 3.67 -14.78
N ASN A 3 -3.48 2.69 -15.53
CA ASN A 3 -4.21 1.46 -15.85
C ASN A 3 -4.02 0.34 -14.81
N LEU A 4 -3.09 0.50 -13.85
CA LEU A 4 -2.81 -0.48 -12.80
C LEU A 4 -3.46 -0.01 -11.49
N ARG A 5 -4.77 -0.18 -11.36
CA ARG A 5 -5.60 0.32 -10.24
C ARG A 5 -6.40 -0.76 -9.49
N ALA A 6 -6.14 -2.04 -9.74
CA ALA A 6 -6.85 -3.10 -9.06
C ALA A 6 -6.58 -3.07 -7.54
N ILE A 7 -7.63 -3.28 -6.75
CA ILE A 7 -7.60 -3.37 -5.29
C ILE A 7 -8.33 -4.66 -4.91
N SER A 8 -7.64 -5.54 -4.18
CA SER A 8 -8.22 -6.76 -3.62
C SER A 8 -8.04 -6.75 -2.11
N ILE A 9 -9.11 -6.97 -1.37
CA ILE A 9 -9.13 -6.88 0.10
C ILE A 9 -9.59 -8.22 0.66
N ASP A 10 -8.81 -8.76 1.59
CA ASP A 10 -9.20 -9.89 2.43
C ASP A 10 -9.53 -9.37 3.82
N VAL A 11 -10.81 -9.49 4.20
CA VAL A 11 -11.30 -8.99 5.50
C VAL A 11 -10.94 -9.95 6.62
N ASN A 12 -10.75 -11.24 6.35
CA ASN A 12 -10.42 -12.23 7.38
C ASN A 12 -8.97 -12.11 7.81
N ASP A 13 -8.08 -11.89 6.84
CA ASP A 13 -6.65 -11.70 7.09
C ASP A 13 -6.28 -10.23 7.35
N GLU A 14 -7.25 -9.31 7.25
CA GLU A 14 -7.06 -7.85 7.38
C GLU A 14 -5.96 -7.30 6.45
N THR A 15 -5.86 -7.84 5.23
CA THR A 15 -4.84 -7.44 4.24
C THR A 15 -5.44 -6.94 2.93
N ALA A 16 -4.64 -6.18 2.18
CA ALA A 16 -5.02 -5.71 0.85
C ALA A 16 -3.85 -5.74 -0.13
N TRP A 17 -4.11 -6.19 -1.36
CA TRP A 17 -3.23 -5.99 -2.51
C TRP A 17 -3.72 -4.79 -3.32
N VAL A 18 -2.87 -3.78 -3.43
CA VAL A 18 -3.20 -2.50 -4.07
C VAL A 18 -2.19 -2.22 -5.18
N GLN A 19 -2.65 -2.04 -6.41
CA GLN A 19 -1.77 -1.68 -7.51
C GLN A 19 -1.29 -0.22 -7.42
N ALA A 20 -0.05 0.02 -7.84
CA ALA A 20 0.65 1.30 -7.65
C ALA A 20 -0.04 2.53 -8.27
N GLY A 21 -0.94 2.33 -9.24
CA GLY A 21 -1.70 3.39 -9.90
C GLY A 21 -3.02 3.77 -9.26
N ALA A 22 -3.49 3.01 -8.25
CA ALA A 22 -4.66 3.37 -7.47
C ALA A 22 -4.40 4.63 -6.63
N THR A 23 -5.46 5.34 -6.26
CA THR A 23 -5.35 6.50 -5.36
C THR A 23 -5.76 6.14 -3.93
N LEU A 24 -5.35 6.96 -2.96
CA LEU A 24 -5.72 6.77 -1.55
C LEU A 24 -7.25 6.78 -1.36
N GLY A 25 -7.95 7.64 -2.11
CA GLY A 25 -9.42 7.69 -2.08
C GLY A 25 -10.07 6.38 -2.54
N GLU A 26 -9.55 5.75 -3.59
CA GLU A 26 -10.04 4.44 -4.04
C GLU A 26 -9.75 3.36 -2.99
N LEU A 27 -8.57 3.38 -2.37
CA LEU A 27 -8.22 2.46 -1.29
C LEU A 27 -9.19 2.57 -0.12
N TYR A 28 -9.40 3.79 0.41
CA TYR A 28 -10.31 4.01 1.52
C TYR A 28 -11.75 3.61 1.18
N TYR A 29 -12.21 3.96 -0.03
CA TYR A 29 -13.55 3.58 -0.48
C TYR A 29 -13.72 2.06 -0.53
N ASN A 30 -12.75 1.33 -1.09
CA ASN A 30 -12.83 -0.13 -1.18
C ASN A 30 -12.76 -0.80 0.20
N ILE A 31 -11.97 -0.28 1.15
CA ILE A 31 -11.93 -0.78 2.53
C ILE A 31 -13.29 -0.58 3.19
N TRP A 32 -13.85 0.62 3.11
CA TRP A 32 -15.16 0.94 3.69
C TRP A 32 -16.28 0.04 3.14
N MET A 33 -16.28 -0.21 1.83
CA MET A 33 -17.25 -1.09 1.18
C MET A 33 -17.15 -2.56 1.63
N ARG A 34 -16.06 -2.96 2.28
CA ARG A 34 -15.80 -4.33 2.74
C ARG A 34 -15.95 -4.47 4.26
N SER A 35 -15.67 -3.43 5.03
CA SER A 35 -15.74 -3.43 6.48
C SER A 35 -15.87 -2.01 7.04
N GLU A 36 -16.77 -1.81 8.01
CA GLU A 36 -16.96 -0.54 8.71
C GLU A 36 -15.96 -0.34 9.87
N VAL A 37 -15.16 -1.35 10.20
CA VAL A 37 -14.20 -1.31 11.32
C VAL A 37 -12.73 -1.31 10.89
N LEU A 38 -12.44 -1.59 9.61
CA LEU A 38 -11.08 -1.58 9.08
C LEU A 38 -10.73 -0.21 8.49
N GLY A 39 -9.45 0.14 8.60
CA GLY A 39 -8.88 1.37 8.05
C GLY A 39 -7.39 1.21 7.78
N PHE A 40 -6.79 2.14 7.04
CA PHE A 40 -5.38 2.06 6.65
C PHE A 40 -4.65 3.39 6.86
N SER A 41 -3.47 3.36 7.50
CA SER A 41 -2.68 4.56 7.83
C SER A 41 -2.02 5.15 6.58
N ALA A 42 -2.63 6.19 6.02
CA ALA A 42 -2.09 6.94 4.89
C ALA A 42 -2.56 8.41 4.89
N GLY A 43 -2.12 9.15 3.88
CA GLY A 43 -2.38 10.59 3.74
C GLY A 43 -3.85 10.95 3.53
N ILE A 44 -4.16 12.22 3.76
CA ILE A 44 -5.53 12.75 3.67
C ILE A 44 -6.00 13.04 2.24
N CYS A 45 -5.07 13.32 1.33
CA CYS A 45 -5.38 13.76 -0.03
C CYS A 45 -5.82 12.57 -0.91
N PRO A 46 -7.11 12.46 -1.30
CA PRO A 46 -7.65 11.25 -1.91
C PRO A 46 -7.13 10.97 -3.33
N THR A 47 -6.61 11.99 -4.02
CA THR A 47 -6.06 11.90 -5.38
C THR A 47 -4.59 11.48 -5.42
N VAL A 48 -3.92 11.41 -4.25
CA VAL A 48 -2.53 10.94 -4.18
C VAL A 48 -2.46 9.47 -4.57
N GLY A 49 -1.50 9.13 -5.43
CA GLY A 49 -1.26 7.77 -5.87
C GLY A 49 -0.59 6.92 -4.79
N VAL A 50 -1.05 5.68 -4.63
CA VAL A 50 -0.55 4.73 -3.63
C VAL A 50 0.93 4.44 -3.85
N GLY A 51 1.36 4.21 -5.10
CA GLY A 51 2.75 3.82 -5.38
C GLY A 51 3.78 4.81 -4.84
N GLY A 52 3.61 6.10 -5.14
CA GLY A 52 4.51 7.15 -4.66
C GLY A 52 4.39 7.41 -3.15
N HIS A 53 3.16 7.34 -2.61
CA HIS A 53 2.91 7.57 -1.19
C HIS A 53 3.58 6.51 -0.31
N VAL A 54 3.45 5.24 -0.68
CA VAL A 54 4.07 4.10 0.01
C VAL A 54 5.60 4.19 -0.09
N SER A 55 6.15 4.42 -1.28
CA SER A 55 7.62 4.50 -1.45
C SER A 55 8.26 5.70 -0.73
N GLY A 56 7.48 6.74 -0.46
CA GLY A 56 7.93 7.94 0.26
C GLY A 56 7.68 7.90 1.77
N GLY A 57 7.24 6.77 2.32
CA GLY A 57 6.90 6.60 3.72
C GLY A 57 5.39 6.75 3.98
N GLY A 58 4.83 7.92 3.64
CA GLY A 58 3.40 8.20 3.75
C GLY A 58 2.94 8.55 5.18
N TYR A 59 2.54 9.80 5.40
CA TYR A 59 2.08 10.31 6.69
C TYR A 59 0.61 10.72 6.64
N GLY A 60 -0.09 10.62 7.78
CA GLY A 60 -1.48 11.04 7.89
C GLY A 60 -1.98 11.11 9.33
N ASN A 61 -3.30 11.27 9.49
CA ASN A 61 -3.92 11.49 10.81
C ASN A 61 -3.74 10.31 11.77
N MET A 62 -3.62 9.11 11.21
CA MET A 62 -3.44 7.85 11.94
C MET A 62 -1.98 7.56 12.33
N LEU A 63 -1.03 8.40 11.90
CA LEU A 63 0.41 8.24 12.14
C LEU A 63 0.77 7.99 13.60
N ARG A 64 0.22 8.79 14.52
CA ARG A 64 0.58 8.69 15.94
C ARG A 64 0.18 7.36 16.59
N LYS A 65 -0.77 6.63 16.00
CA LYS A 65 -1.27 5.37 16.53
C LYS A 65 -0.71 4.16 15.76
N PHE A 66 -0.54 4.28 14.44
CA PHE A 66 -0.24 3.15 13.56
C PHE A 66 1.03 3.32 12.72
N GLY A 67 1.78 4.42 12.90
CA GLY A 67 2.99 4.69 12.13
C GLY A 67 2.74 5.19 10.71
N LEU A 68 3.81 5.24 9.91
CA LEU A 68 3.77 5.60 8.50
C LEU A 68 3.04 4.53 7.68
N THR A 69 2.67 4.87 6.45
CA THR A 69 2.12 3.90 5.50
C THR A 69 3.08 2.74 5.25
N ILE A 70 4.37 3.02 5.11
CA ILE A 70 5.40 2.01 4.84
C ILE A 70 5.58 1.03 6.00
N ASP A 71 5.33 1.46 7.25
CA ASP A 71 5.44 0.59 8.44
C ASP A 71 4.39 -0.53 8.43
N ASN A 72 3.35 -0.39 7.60
CA ASN A 72 2.23 -1.32 7.47
C ASN A 72 2.28 -2.15 6.18
N VAL A 73 3.40 -2.14 5.43
CA VAL A 73 3.55 -2.92 4.19
C VAL A 73 4.14 -4.30 4.49
N LEU A 74 3.40 -5.35 4.10
CA LEU A 74 3.80 -6.74 4.32
C LEU A 74 4.64 -7.32 3.17
N ASP A 75 4.31 -6.92 1.94
CA ASP A 75 4.90 -7.39 0.69
C ASP A 75 4.71 -6.34 -0.42
N ALA A 76 5.52 -6.42 -1.48
CA ALA A 76 5.42 -5.57 -2.65
C ALA A 76 5.85 -6.32 -3.92
N ARG A 77 5.25 -5.97 -5.06
CA ARG A 77 5.73 -6.42 -6.37
C ARG A 77 6.53 -5.31 -7.04
N LEU A 78 7.81 -5.57 -7.27
CA LEU A 78 8.74 -4.64 -7.90
C LEU A 78 9.21 -5.18 -9.25
N VAL A 79 9.48 -4.30 -10.21
CA VAL A 79 10.19 -4.66 -11.45
C VAL A 79 11.60 -4.12 -11.37
N ASP A 80 12.60 -5.00 -11.47
CA ASP A 80 14.00 -4.60 -11.42
C ASP A 80 14.53 -4.10 -12.78
N ILE A 81 15.79 -3.65 -12.81
CA ILE A 81 16.47 -3.17 -14.03
C ILE A 81 16.54 -4.24 -15.14
N ASN A 82 16.41 -5.52 -14.79
CA ASN A 82 16.42 -6.64 -15.73
C ASN A 82 15.00 -7.03 -16.20
N GLY A 83 13.97 -6.30 -15.79
CA GLY A 83 12.58 -6.59 -16.13
C GLY A 83 11.97 -7.76 -15.35
N ARG A 84 12.61 -8.22 -14.27
CA ARG A 84 12.09 -9.32 -13.44
C ARG A 84 11.08 -8.79 -12.45
N ILE A 85 9.98 -9.51 -12.28
CA ILE A 85 9.00 -9.24 -11.22
C ILE A 85 9.49 -9.92 -9.95
N LEU A 86 9.73 -9.13 -8.92
CA LEU A 86 10.18 -9.56 -7.60
C LEU A 86 9.06 -9.35 -6.59
N ASP A 87 8.84 -10.34 -5.74
CA ASP A 87 8.11 -10.24 -4.48
C ASP A 87 9.09 -10.01 -3.32
N ARG A 88 8.58 -9.87 -2.08
CA ARG A 88 9.42 -9.68 -0.89
C ARG A 88 10.54 -10.71 -0.77
N LYS A 89 10.23 -11.99 -0.98
CA LYS A 89 11.20 -13.08 -0.81
C LYS A 89 12.32 -12.99 -1.84
N SER A 90 11.98 -12.68 -3.09
CA SER A 90 12.94 -12.63 -4.19
C SER A 90 13.72 -11.31 -4.28
N MET A 91 13.22 -10.22 -3.70
CA MET A 91 13.97 -8.95 -3.60
C MET A 91 14.93 -8.88 -2.42
N GLY A 92 14.72 -9.70 -1.37
CA GLY A 92 15.50 -9.69 -0.14
C GLY A 92 15.04 -8.62 0.87
N GLU A 93 15.38 -8.81 2.15
CA GLU A 93 14.80 -8.03 3.26
C GLU A 93 15.12 -6.52 3.22
N ARG A 94 16.26 -6.12 2.63
CA ARG A 94 16.72 -4.72 2.58
C ARG A 94 15.84 -3.77 1.77
N CYS A 95 14.92 -4.26 0.95
CA CYS A 95 14.11 -3.41 0.08
C CYS A 95 12.83 -2.87 0.72
N ILE A 96 12.33 -3.49 1.79
CA ILE A 96 11.01 -3.16 2.37
C ILE A 96 11.10 -2.85 3.86
N LEU A 97 11.98 -3.55 4.58
CA LEU A 97 12.24 -3.30 5.98
C LEU A 97 13.51 -2.46 6.03
N GLY A 98 13.42 -1.24 6.54
CA GLY A 98 14.56 -0.34 6.71
C GLY A 98 15.56 -0.79 7.79
N ASN A 99 15.89 -2.07 7.85
CA ASN A 99 16.90 -2.69 8.73
C ASN A 99 17.66 -3.81 7.99
#